data_AF-A0A815DP81-F1
#
_entry.id   AF-A0A815DP81-F1
#
_cell.length_a   1.000
_cell.length_b   1.000
_cell.length_c   1.000
_cell.angle_alpha   90.00
_cell.angle_beta   90.00
_cell.angle_gamma   90.00
#
_symmetry.space_group_name_H-M   'P 1'
#
loop_
_entity.id
_entity.type
_entity.pdbx_description
1 polymer ?
#
loop_
_entity_poly.entity_id
_entity_poly.type
_entity_poly.pdbx_seq_one_letter_code
_entity_poly.pdbx_strand_id
1 'polypeptide(L)'
;MLLLSILLLTPSLFITTDAADDVVVFSNITSSSPMSNLSLLFLTMQNNLNVSIQTLLSALENEKLNFKLEKLTFQLEKQTFQHEKEKFESLKQPITSVITKDDIIHFNIAGETMVTTRSTLTFIPNTTLSYMFNGEWDHRFKGNHTSNSDGGLLYLNYDPLLFKYLLGQLRRWTNRNRAGEFLYAPTASTANNQYDDIEEQYNEMLMQLGFESFVHNQQDSKYLK
;
A
#
# COMPACT_ATOMS: atom_id res chain seq x y z
N MET A 1 16.29 -30.51 45.13
CA MET A 1 17.60 -29.84 45.05
C MET A 1 17.33 -28.36 45.32
N LEU A 2 17.62 -27.77 46.47
CA LEU A 2 18.65 -28.04 47.49
C LEU A 2 20.07 -27.68 47.02
N LEU A 3 20.48 -26.46 47.39
CA LEU A 3 21.82 -25.88 47.62
C LEU A 3 21.60 -24.34 47.52
N LEU A 4 21.51 -23.55 48.60
CA LEU A 4 22.43 -23.33 49.73
C LEU A 4 23.77 -22.71 49.29
N SER A 5 23.88 -21.39 49.48
CA SER A 5 25.15 -20.66 49.62
C SER A 5 24.91 -19.45 50.53
N ILE A 6 25.33 -19.56 51.79
CA ILE A 6 25.37 -18.43 52.73
C ILE A 6 26.68 -17.68 52.48
N LEU A 7 26.60 -16.41 52.06
CA LEU A 7 27.75 -15.52 51.97
C LEU A 7 27.76 -14.57 53.17
N LEU A 8 28.35 -15.04 54.26
CA LEU A 8 28.80 -14.19 55.35
C LEU A 8 29.92 -13.29 54.84
N LEU A 9 29.67 -11.99 54.79
CA LEU A 9 30.72 -10.97 54.63
C LEU A 9 30.74 -10.08 55.87
N THR A 10 31.87 -10.15 56.57
CA THR A 10 32.21 -9.29 57.70
C THR A 10 32.38 -7.84 57.27
N PRO A 11 32.35 -6.86 58.19
CA PRO A 11 32.60 -5.46 57.86
C PRO A 11 34.10 -5.21 57.57
N SER A 12 34.57 -5.61 56.39
CA SER A 12 35.89 -5.26 55.85
C SER A 12 35.79 -3.98 55.00
N LEU A 13 36.11 -2.84 55.62
CA LEU A 13 36.17 -1.50 55.05
C LEU A 13 37.30 -1.38 54.01
N PHE A 14 37.02 -0.93 52.78
CA PHE A 14 37.99 -0.30 51.86
C PHE A 14 37.34 0.54 50.73
N ILE A 15 38.11 1.45 50.14
CA ILE A 15 37.75 2.57 49.21
C ILE A 15 39.02 3.04 48.47
N THR A 16 39.02 3.87 47.41
CA THR A 16 37.94 4.65 46.74
C THR A 16 37.46 4.03 45.40
N THR A 17 37.42 4.59 44.18
CA THR A 17 38.04 5.76 43.51
C THR A 17 37.09 6.46 42.50
N ASP A 18 37.00 7.79 42.58
CA ASP A 18 36.55 8.79 41.58
C ASP A 18 35.14 8.72 40.93
N ALA A 19 34.51 9.85 40.56
CA ALA A 19 35.06 11.22 40.46
C ALA A 19 34.14 12.31 41.06
N ALA A 20 34.74 13.47 41.37
CA ALA A 20 34.15 14.77 41.71
C ALA A 20 33.42 14.89 43.08
N ASP A 21 34.18 15.38 44.05
CA ASP A 21 33.76 16.28 45.15
C ASP A 21 32.46 15.98 45.91
N ASP A 22 32.56 15.12 46.93
CA ASP A 22 32.16 15.55 48.27
C ASP A 22 33.02 14.89 49.37
N VAL A 23 33.37 15.65 50.43
CA VAL A 23 34.47 15.28 51.35
C VAL A 23 33.96 14.60 52.62
N VAL A 24 33.92 13.27 52.61
CA VAL A 24 33.49 12.47 53.79
C VAL A 24 34.68 12.14 54.71
N VAL A 25 34.96 13.03 55.66
CA VAL A 25 35.96 12.79 56.72
C VAL A 25 35.39 11.87 57.81
N PHE A 26 35.78 10.59 57.82
CA PHE A 26 35.53 9.70 58.96
C PHE A 26 36.58 9.90 60.06
N SER A 27 36.29 10.77 61.02
CA SER A 27 37.12 10.96 62.22
C SER A 27 36.96 9.81 63.23
N ASN A 28 38.06 9.49 63.94
CA ASN A 28 38.18 8.33 64.82
C ASN A 28 37.05 8.19 65.86
N ILE A 29 36.54 6.96 66.02
CA ILE A 29 35.61 6.61 67.12
C ILE A 29 36.40 6.47 68.43
N THR A 30 36.66 7.59 69.11
CA THR A 30 37.25 7.59 70.46
C THR A 30 36.18 7.54 71.54
N SER A 31 36.08 6.41 72.24
CA SER A 31 35.36 6.25 73.52
C SER A 31 33.95 6.84 73.58
N SER A 32 33.11 6.60 72.57
CA SER A 32 31.70 6.98 72.60
C SER A 32 30.91 6.12 73.60
N SER A 33 29.94 6.72 74.29
CA SER A 33 29.05 5.99 75.21
C SER A 33 28.21 4.96 74.44
N PRO A 34 27.90 3.77 74.99
CA PRO A 34 27.04 2.79 74.32
C PRO A 34 25.67 3.38 73.93
N MET A 35 25.17 4.39 74.65
CA MET A 35 23.96 5.12 74.29
C MET A 35 24.07 5.89 72.95
N SER A 36 25.23 6.52 72.66
CA SER A 36 25.41 7.25 71.40
C SER A 36 25.51 6.33 70.18
N ASN A 37 26.00 5.10 70.35
CA ASN A 37 26.05 4.14 69.26
C ASN A 37 24.65 3.57 68.97
N LEU A 38 23.81 3.40 70.00
CA LEU A 38 22.40 3.04 69.86
C LEU A 38 21.57 4.16 69.19
N SER A 39 21.79 5.43 69.54
CA SER A 39 21.06 6.54 68.91
C SER A 39 21.44 6.73 67.44
N LEU A 40 22.72 6.55 67.09
CA LEU A 40 23.16 6.55 65.69
C LEU A 40 22.53 5.40 64.89
N LEU A 41 22.56 4.17 65.43
CA LEU A 41 21.96 2.99 64.79
C LEU A 41 20.45 3.17 64.56
N PHE A 42 19.74 3.74 65.53
CA PHE A 42 18.31 4.07 65.40
C PHE A 42 18.06 5.10 64.28
N LEU A 43 18.85 6.17 64.23
CA LEU A 43 18.75 7.19 63.18
C LEU A 43 19.05 6.62 61.78
N THR A 44 20.06 5.75 61.65
CA THR A 44 20.36 5.04 60.40
C THR A 44 19.20 4.13 59.98
N MET A 45 18.62 3.36 60.90
CA MET A 45 17.45 2.53 60.60
C MET A 45 16.24 3.38 60.15
N GLN A 46 15.98 4.51 60.80
CA GLN A 46 14.86 5.38 60.47
C GLN A 46 15.04 6.11 59.13
N ASN A 47 16.27 6.52 58.79
CA ASN A 47 16.59 7.06 57.46
C ASN A 47 16.43 5.99 56.36
N ASN A 48 16.92 4.76 56.59
CA ASN A 48 16.76 3.66 55.63
C ASN A 48 15.27 3.31 55.39
N LEU A 49 14.44 3.37 56.43
CA LEU A 49 12.98 3.25 56.32
C LEU A 49 12.38 4.37 55.46
N ASN A 50 12.74 5.62 55.72
CA ASN A 50 12.24 6.78 54.95
C ASN A 50 12.63 6.68 53.46
N VAL A 51 13.89 6.33 53.14
CA VAL A 51 14.36 6.10 51.76
C VAL A 51 13.59 4.95 51.10
N SER A 52 13.32 3.86 51.83
CA SER A 52 12.55 2.72 51.31
C SER A 52 11.10 3.13 50.98
N ILE A 53 10.47 3.94 51.83
CA ILE A 53 9.11 4.46 51.60
C ILE A 53 9.06 5.36 50.36
N GLN A 54 10.01 6.28 50.19
CA GLN A 54 10.04 7.14 49.00
C GLN A 54 10.33 6.36 47.70
N THR A 55 11.18 5.32 47.79
CA THR A 55 11.41 4.40 46.66
C THR A 55 10.13 3.65 46.25
N LEU A 56 9.35 3.17 47.22
CA LEU A 56 8.07 2.49 46.95
C LEU A 56 7.00 3.44 46.38
N LEU A 57 6.92 4.67 46.87
CA LEU A 57 5.97 5.67 46.37
C LEU A 57 6.27 6.05 44.91
N SER A 58 7.53 6.36 44.59
CA SER A 58 7.96 6.67 43.22
C SER A 58 7.81 5.48 42.26
N ALA A 59 8.03 4.24 42.72
CA ALA A 59 7.76 3.04 41.92
C ALA A 59 6.26 2.93 41.55
N LEU A 60 5.36 3.16 42.52
CA LEU A 60 3.90 3.12 42.31
C LEU A 60 3.41 4.22 41.35
N GLU A 61 4.00 5.42 41.41
CA GLU A 61 3.67 6.49 40.46
C GLU A 61 4.15 6.18 39.03
N ASN A 62 5.34 5.58 38.88
CA ASN A 62 5.86 5.12 37.60
C ASN A 62 5.01 3.98 36.99
N GLU A 63 4.58 3.00 37.78
CA GLU A 63 3.67 1.93 37.34
C GLU A 63 2.34 2.51 36.82
N LYS A 64 1.75 3.43 37.59
CA LYS A 64 0.51 4.14 37.23
C LYS A 64 0.67 5.00 35.96
N LEU A 65 1.85 5.56 35.72
CA LEU A 65 2.17 6.29 34.49
C LEU A 65 2.30 5.34 33.29
N ASN A 66 3.01 4.22 33.46
CA ASN A 66 3.18 3.19 32.42
C ASN A 66 1.84 2.61 31.97
N PHE A 67 0.94 2.25 32.91
CA PHE A 67 -0.41 1.79 32.59
C PHE A 67 -1.23 2.84 31.81
N LYS A 68 -1.03 4.13 32.09
CA LYS A 68 -1.67 5.22 31.34
C LYS A 68 -1.10 5.36 29.93
N LEU A 69 0.21 5.15 29.75
CA LEU A 69 0.88 5.17 28.45
C LEU A 69 0.43 3.99 27.58
N GLU A 70 0.46 2.76 28.10
CA GLU A 70 0.01 1.54 27.41
C GLU A 70 -1.45 1.64 26.94
N LYS A 71 -2.33 2.19 27.80
CA LYS A 71 -3.72 2.46 27.44
C LYS A 71 -3.87 3.49 26.31
N LEU A 72 -2.97 4.46 26.22
CA LEU A 72 -2.95 5.47 25.14
C LEU A 72 -2.39 4.89 23.83
N THR A 73 -1.32 4.09 23.87
CA THR A 73 -0.78 3.44 22.68
C THR A 73 -1.77 2.46 22.07
N PHE A 74 -2.46 1.65 22.89
CA PHE A 74 -3.53 0.76 22.42
C PHE A 74 -4.72 1.51 21.79
N GLN A 75 -5.06 2.70 22.31
CA GLN A 75 -6.11 3.54 21.71
C GLN A 75 -5.67 4.12 20.36
N LEU A 76 -4.40 4.54 20.23
CA LEU A 76 -3.83 5.05 18.99
C LEU A 76 -3.75 3.95 17.92
N GLU A 77 -3.21 2.79 18.26
CA GLU A 77 -3.09 1.63 17.37
C GLU A 77 -4.45 1.14 16.86
N LYS A 78 -5.47 1.14 17.74
CA LYS A 78 -6.85 0.84 17.33
C LYS A 78 -7.41 1.88 16.34
N GLN A 79 -7.05 3.15 16.46
CA GLN A 79 -7.46 4.19 15.52
C GLN A 79 -6.72 4.07 14.18
N THR A 80 -5.41 3.82 14.18
CA THR A 80 -4.65 3.63 12.94
C THR A 80 -5.12 2.39 12.19
N PHE A 81 -5.32 1.25 12.88
CA PHE A 81 -5.84 0.03 12.27
C PHE A 81 -7.23 0.23 11.66
N GLN A 82 -8.13 0.96 12.34
CA GLN A 82 -9.46 1.25 11.79
C GLN A 82 -9.38 2.15 10.55
N HIS A 83 -8.52 3.18 10.57
CA HIS A 83 -8.32 4.06 9.42
C HIS A 83 -7.66 3.34 8.23
N GLU A 84 -6.67 2.48 8.47
CA GLU A 84 -6.05 1.63 7.45
C GLU A 84 -7.04 0.62 6.87
N LYS A 85 -7.93 0.05 7.70
CA LYS A 85 -9.01 -0.82 7.24
C LYS A 85 -10.02 -0.08 6.38
N GLU A 86 -10.40 1.14 6.74
CA GLU A 86 -11.29 2.00 5.92
C GLU A 86 -10.65 2.39 4.59
N LYS A 87 -9.35 2.73 4.61
CA LYS A 87 -8.53 2.95 3.40
C LYS A 87 -8.42 1.69 2.54
N PHE A 88 -8.29 0.51 3.15
CA PHE A 88 -8.22 -0.76 2.42
C PHE A 88 -9.58 -1.13 1.80
N GLU A 89 -10.69 -1.08 2.54
CA GLU A 89 -12.01 -1.41 2.00
C GLU A 89 -12.48 -0.41 0.93
N SER A 90 -12.09 0.87 1.02
CA SER A 90 -12.33 1.86 -0.05
C SER A 90 -11.48 1.61 -1.31
N LEU A 91 -10.22 1.19 -1.17
CA LEU A 91 -9.38 0.72 -2.28
C LEU A 91 -9.83 -0.63 -2.86
N LYS A 92 -10.54 -1.45 -2.08
CA LYS A 92 -11.05 -2.76 -2.49
C LYS A 92 -12.29 -2.67 -3.37
N GLN A 93 -13.14 -1.65 -3.19
CA GLN A 93 -14.32 -1.40 -4.05
C GLN A 93 -13.99 -1.50 -5.56
N PRO A 94 -13.04 -0.72 -6.13
CA PRO A 94 -12.68 -0.82 -7.55
C PRO A 94 -12.13 -2.21 -7.92
N ILE A 95 -11.37 -2.86 -7.04
CA ILE A 95 -10.75 -4.18 -7.31
C ILE A 95 -11.81 -5.29 -7.36
N THR A 96 -12.78 -5.29 -6.45
CA THR A 96 -13.89 -6.26 -6.48
C THR A 96 -14.90 -5.97 -7.59
N SER A 97 -15.04 -4.72 -8.05
CA SER A 97 -15.80 -4.45 -9.28
C SER A 97 -15.06 -4.90 -10.54
N VAL A 98 -13.71 -4.89 -10.56
CA VAL A 98 -12.88 -5.36 -11.69
C VAL A 98 -12.96 -6.88 -11.90
N ILE A 99 -13.55 -7.63 -10.97
CA ILE A 99 -14.20 -8.92 -11.30
C ILE A 99 -15.54 -8.61 -12.02
N THR A 100 -15.49 -7.79 -13.08
CA THR A 100 -16.67 -7.35 -13.82
C THR A 100 -17.29 -8.55 -14.50
N LYS A 101 -18.56 -8.78 -14.21
CA LYS A 101 -19.49 -9.55 -15.04
C LYS A 101 -19.30 -9.10 -16.50
N ASP A 102 -18.85 -9.99 -17.38
CA ASP A 102 -18.46 -9.64 -18.74
C ASP A 102 -19.66 -9.18 -19.56
N ASP A 103 -19.87 -7.88 -19.61
CA ASP A 103 -21.05 -7.22 -20.14
C ASP A 103 -20.86 -6.76 -21.58
N ILE A 104 -21.99 -6.63 -22.27
CA ILE A 104 -22.05 -6.25 -23.66
C ILE A 104 -22.02 -4.72 -23.74
N ILE A 105 -20.93 -4.19 -24.27
CA ILE A 105 -20.69 -2.77 -24.47
C ILE A 105 -21.07 -2.41 -25.90
N HIS A 106 -21.95 -1.41 -26.03
CA HIS A 106 -22.35 -0.80 -27.29
C HIS A 106 -21.69 0.58 -27.43
N PHE A 107 -21.09 0.87 -28.58
CA PHE A 107 -20.39 2.12 -28.86
C PHE A 107 -20.50 2.47 -30.35
N ASN A 108 -20.27 3.72 -30.70
CA ASN A 108 -20.36 4.23 -32.07
C ASN A 108 -18.97 4.70 -32.53
N ILE A 109 -18.52 4.21 -33.68
CA ILE A 109 -17.29 4.62 -34.35
C ILE A 109 -17.68 5.44 -35.58
N ALA A 110 -17.51 6.75 -35.54
CA ALA A 110 -17.79 7.68 -36.64
C ALA A 110 -19.11 7.44 -37.42
N GLY A 111 -20.16 6.97 -36.73
CA GLY A 111 -21.47 6.61 -37.32
C GLY A 111 -21.79 5.11 -37.29
N GLU A 112 -20.81 4.20 -37.36
CA GLU A 112 -21.05 2.74 -37.27
C GLU A 112 -21.19 2.30 -35.80
N THR A 113 -22.37 1.83 -35.41
CA THR A 113 -22.57 1.24 -34.07
C THR A 113 -22.01 -0.18 -34.01
N MET A 114 -21.03 -0.38 -33.12
CA MET A 114 -20.39 -1.65 -32.82
C MET A 114 -20.77 -2.17 -31.43
N VAL A 115 -20.67 -3.49 -31.25
CA VAL A 115 -21.09 -4.19 -30.03
C VAL A 115 -20.07 -5.27 -29.70
N THR A 116 -19.56 -5.32 -28.47
CA THR A 116 -18.52 -6.28 -28.02
C THR A 116 -18.58 -6.53 -26.51
N THR A 117 -17.82 -7.50 -25.99
CA THR A 117 -17.68 -7.72 -24.53
C THR A 117 -16.66 -6.78 -23.89
N ARG A 118 -16.84 -6.42 -22.61
CA ARG A 118 -15.84 -5.66 -21.85
C ARG A 118 -14.48 -6.35 -21.85
N SER A 119 -14.46 -7.67 -21.65
CA SER A 119 -13.25 -8.50 -21.71
C SER A 119 -12.43 -8.33 -23.00
N THR A 120 -13.08 -8.06 -24.14
CA THR A 120 -12.38 -7.78 -25.41
C THR A 120 -11.63 -6.46 -25.37
N LEU A 121 -12.21 -5.42 -24.77
CA LEU A 121 -11.68 -4.06 -24.75
C LEU A 121 -10.64 -3.85 -23.64
N THR A 122 -10.74 -4.62 -22.55
CA THR A 122 -9.79 -4.60 -21.42
C THR A 122 -8.73 -5.69 -21.48
N PHE A 123 -8.74 -6.55 -22.51
CA PHE A 123 -7.83 -7.71 -22.62
C PHE A 123 -6.33 -7.34 -22.55
N ILE A 124 -5.96 -6.18 -23.10
CA ILE A 124 -4.61 -5.65 -23.06
C ILE A 124 -4.57 -4.48 -22.06
N PRO A 125 -3.97 -4.65 -20.87
CA PRO A 125 -3.94 -3.62 -19.85
C PRO A 125 -3.09 -2.42 -20.28
N ASN A 126 -3.30 -1.28 -19.62
CA ASN A 126 -2.61 0.00 -19.85
C ASN A 126 -2.87 0.66 -21.22
N THR A 127 -3.77 0.10 -22.03
CA THR A 127 -4.25 0.71 -23.29
C THR A 127 -5.36 1.73 -23.03
N THR A 128 -5.57 2.68 -23.95
CA THR A 128 -6.67 3.65 -23.88
C THR A 128 -8.03 2.94 -23.76
N LEU A 129 -8.24 1.84 -24.52
CA LEU A 129 -9.45 1.03 -24.41
C LEU A 129 -9.58 0.39 -23.02
N SER A 130 -8.50 -0.17 -22.46
CA SER A 130 -8.54 -0.72 -21.10
C SER A 130 -8.90 0.32 -20.06
N TYR A 131 -8.39 1.55 -20.13
CA TYR A 131 -8.74 2.61 -19.18
C TYR A 131 -10.17 3.15 -19.35
N MET A 132 -10.67 3.24 -20.59
CA MET A 132 -12.06 3.68 -20.83
C MET A 132 -13.09 2.63 -20.38
N PHE A 133 -12.75 1.34 -20.47
CA PHE A 133 -13.69 0.23 -20.28
C PHE A 133 -13.44 -0.64 -19.03
N ASN A 134 -12.47 -0.31 -18.17
CA ASN A 134 -12.20 -1.03 -16.90
C ASN A 134 -13.35 -1.04 -15.87
N GLY A 135 -14.37 -0.21 -16.04
CA GLY A 135 -15.50 -0.08 -15.12
C GLY A 135 -15.43 1.13 -14.19
N GLU A 136 -14.31 1.86 -14.14
CA GLU A 136 -14.20 3.09 -13.34
C GLU A 136 -15.14 4.18 -13.87
N TRP A 137 -15.35 4.25 -15.18
CA TRP A 137 -16.14 5.30 -15.85
C TRP A 137 -17.65 5.00 -15.93
N ASP A 138 -18.06 3.76 -15.63
CA ASP A 138 -19.46 3.29 -15.70
C ASP A 138 -20.46 4.21 -14.99
N HIS A 139 -20.08 4.76 -13.84
CA HIS A 139 -20.94 5.65 -13.05
C HIS A 139 -21.27 6.96 -13.77
N ARG A 140 -20.40 7.44 -14.66
CA ARG A 140 -20.61 8.68 -15.43
C ARG A 140 -21.59 8.47 -16.57
N PHE A 141 -21.56 7.30 -17.21
CA PHE A 141 -22.51 6.94 -18.27
C PHE A 141 -23.92 6.67 -17.68
N LYS A 142 -23.99 5.97 -16.54
CA LYS A 142 -25.25 5.68 -15.83
C LYS A 142 -25.96 6.93 -15.27
N GLY A 143 -25.27 8.06 -15.17
CA GLY A 143 -25.85 9.35 -14.76
C GLY A 143 -26.63 10.09 -15.86
N ASN A 144 -26.45 9.73 -17.13
CA ASN A 144 -26.91 10.55 -18.28
C ASN A 144 -28.13 9.97 -19.02
N HIS A 145 -28.98 9.20 -18.33
CA HIS A 145 -30.21 8.62 -18.89
C HIS A 145 -31.37 9.63 -19.09
N THR A 146 -31.14 10.92 -18.87
CA THR A 146 -32.09 12.00 -19.15
C THR A 146 -31.71 12.76 -20.42
N SER A 147 -32.58 12.69 -21.44
CA SER A 147 -32.58 13.51 -22.66
C SER A 147 -31.26 13.59 -23.43
N ASN A 148 -31.02 12.58 -24.29
CA ASN A 148 -30.76 12.77 -25.72
C ASN A 148 -31.06 11.48 -26.49
N SER A 149 -31.30 11.60 -27.80
CA SER A 149 -32.00 10.59 -28.62
C SER A 149 -31.30 9.24 -28.79
N ASP A 150 -29.98 9.18 -28.55
CA ASP A 150 -29.11 8.14 -29.10
C ASP A 150 -28.68 7.07 -28.07
N GLY A 151 -29.52 6.82 -27.06
CA GLY A 151 -29.42 5.64 -26.17
C GLY A 151 -28.21 5.58 -25.23
N GLY A 152 -27.35 6.60 -25.18
CA GLY A 152 -26.19 6.64 -24.29
C GLY A 152 -24.96 5.89 -24.81
N LEU A 153 -24.86 5.67 -26.13
CA LEU A 153 -23.68 5.06 -26.75
C LEU A 153 -22.41 5.91 -26.55
N LEU A 154 -21.28 5.25 -26.36
CA LEU A 154 -19.96 5.90 -26.34
C LEU A 154 -19.50 6.19 -27.78
N TYR A 155 -19.19 7.44 -28.11
CA TYR A 155 -18.71 7.84 -29.44
C TYR A 155 -17.18 7.92 -29.45
N LEU A 156 -16.54 7.24 -30.41
CA LEU A 156 -15.11 7.36 -30.69
C LEU A 156 -14.92 7.88 -32.12
N ASN A 157 -14.03 8.85 -32.30
CA ASN A 157 -13.73 9.47 -33.60
C ASN A 157 -12.55 8.78 -34.29
N TYR A 158 -12.72 7.48 -34.59
CA TYR A 158 -11.79 6.67 -35.37
C TYR A 158 -12.45 6.19 -36.65
N ASP A 159 -11.66 5.66 -37.58
CA ASP A 159 -12.20 5.03 -38.77
C ASP A 159 -12.93 3.70 -38.43
N PRO A 160 -14.17 3.46 -38.93
CA PRO A 160 -14.91 2.23 -38.64
C PRO A 160 -14.24 0.96 -39.18
N LEU A 161 -13.61 0.99 -40.35
CA LEU A 161 -12.96 -0.18 -40.92
C LEU A 161 -11.72 -0.54 -40.11
N LEU A 162 -10.84 0.43 -39.82
CA LEU A 162 -9.63 0.22 -39.03
C LEU A 162 -9.97 -0.28 -37.62
N PHE A 163 -10.92 0.35 -36.93
CA PHE A 163 -11.32 -0.07 -35.58
C PHE A 163 -11.94 -1.48 -35.56
N LYS A 164 -12.69 -1.86 -36.59
CA LYS A 164 -13.27 -3.20 -36.77
C LYS A 164 -12.20 -4.27 -36.99
N TYR A 165 -11.08 -3.93 -37.63
CA TYR A 165 -9.90 -4.80 -37.75
C TYR A 165 -9.15 -4.99 -36.43
N LEU A 166 -8.96 -3.92 -35.65
CA LEU A 166 -8.43 -4.00 -34.28
C LEU A 166 -9.31 -4.89 -33.40
N LEU A 167 -10.63 -4.62 -33.39
CA LEU A 167 -11.60 -5.37 -32.59
C LEU A 167 -11.65 -6.86 -32.99
N GLY A 168 -11.53 -7.16 -34.27
CA GLY A 168 -11.41 -8.53 -34.80
C GLY A 168 -10.10 -9.24 -34.42
N GLN A 169 -9.04 -8.51 -34.06
CA GLN A 169 -7.80 -9.08 -33.50
C GLN A 169 -7.94 -9.30 -31.99
N LEU A 170 -8.38 -8.28 -31.23
CA LEU A 170 -8.60 -8.38 -29.78
C LEU A 170 -9.53 -9.55 -29.40
N ARG A 171 -10.62 -9.77 -30.15
CA ARG A 171 -11.51 -10.95 -29.97
C ARG A 171 -10.78 -12.28 -30.16
N ARG A 172 -9.94 -12.38 -31.18
CA ARG A 172 -9.15 -13.60 -31.46
C ARG A 172 -8.09 -13.86 -30.40
N TRP A 173 -7.63 -12.83 -29.68
CA TRP A 173 -6.67 -12.95 -28.59
C TRP A 173 -7.36 -13.32 -27.27
N THR A 174 -8.45 -12.62 -26.95
CA THR A 174 -9.34 -12.90 -25.80
C THR A 174 -9.83 -14.34 -25.83
N ASN A 175 -10.44 -14.78 -26.95
CA ASN A 175 -10.98 -16.13 -27.10
C ASN A 175 -9.91 -17.25 -27.07
N ARG A 176 -8.62 -16.91 -27.27
CA ARG A 176 -7.50 -17.87 -27.16
C ARG A 176 -6.73 -17.73 -25.85
N ASN A 177 -7.07 -16.75 -25.01
CA ASN A 177 -6.31 -16.27 -23.85
C ASN A 177 -4.81 -16.09 -24.16
N ARG A 178 -4.50 -15.35 -25.24
CA ARG A 178 -3.12 -15.07 -25.70
C ARG A 178 -2.94 -13.62 -26.10
N ALA A 179 -2.34 -12.82 -25.22
CA ALA A 179 -1.63 -11.60 -25.62
C ALA A 179 -0.21 -11.97 -26.07
N GLY A 180 0.36 -11.26 -27.05
CA GLY A 180 1.72 -11.51 -27.56
C GLY A 180 1.82 -11.98 -29.02
N GLU A 181 0.76 -11.84 -29.82
CA GLU A 181 0.92 -11.65 -31.27
C GLU A 181 1.09 -10.15 -31.56
N PHE A 182 1.55 -9.77 -32.76
CA PHE A 182 1.50 -8.38 -33.21
C PHE A 182 0.11 -8.05 -33.78
N LEU A 183 -0.28 -6.78 -33.74
CA LEU A 183 -1.43 -6.26 -34.48
C LEU A 183 -1.00 -5.94 -35.92
N TYR A 184 -1.74 -6.48 -36.89
CA TYR A 184 -1.48 -6.29 -38.31
C TYR A 184 -2.54 -5.37 -38.93
N ALA A 185 -2.12 -4.51 -39.86
CA ALA A 185 -2.99 -3.66 -40.64
C ALA A 185 -3.92 -4.47 -41.58
N PRO A 186 -5.05 -3.92 -42.02
CA PRO A 186 -5.87 -4.54 -43.06
C PRO A 186 -5.09 -4.61 -44.38
N THR A 187 -5.19 -5.71 -45.13
CA THR A 187 -4.64 -5.74 -46.49
C THR A 187 -5.47 -4.84 -47.41
N ALA A 188 -4.81 -4.13 -48.34
CA ALA A 188 -5.48 -3.21 -49.27
C ALA A 188 -6.64 -3.88 -50.06
N SER A 189 -6.47 -5.16 -50.40
CA SER A 189 -7.49 -6.02 -51.04
C SER A 189 -8.82 -6.11 -50.28
N THR A 190 -8.78 -5.95 -48.95
CA THR A 190 -9.93 -6.09 -48.05
C THR A 190 -10.43 -4.73 -47.55
N ALA A 191 -9.76 -3.65 -47.96
CA ALA A 191 -10.16 -2.26 -47.76
C ALA A 191 -10.69 -1.60 -49.05
N ASN A 192 -10.94 -2.38 -50.11
CA ASN A 192 -11.57 -1.94 -51.36
C ASN A 192 -10.87 -0.73 -52.04
N ASN A 193 -9.56 -0.58 -51.84
CA ASN A 193 -8.75 0.59 -52.28
C ASN A 193 -9.23 1.94 -51.71
N GLN A 194 -9.83 1.96 -50.51
CA GLN A 194 -10.32 3.17 -49.84
C GLN A 194 -9.19 4.05 -49.24
N TYR A 195 -7.96 3.52 -49.14
CA TYR A 195 -6.81 4.17 -48.51
C TYR A 195 -5.55 3.97 -49.36
N ASP A 196 -4.83 5.07 -49.63
CA ASP A 196 -3.54 5.04 -50.35
C ASP A 196 -2.40 4.49 -49.47
N ASP A 197 -2.37 4.85 -48.19
CA ASP A 197 -1.61 4.15 -47.15
C ASP A 197 -2.53 3.78 -45.98
N ILE A 198 -2.82 2.49 -45.86
CA ILE A 198 -3.66 1.92 -44.79
C ILE A 198 -2.84 1.43 -43.60
N GLU A 199 -1.53 1.20 -43.79
CA GLU A 199 -0.66 0.68 -42.74
C GLU A 199 -0.23 1.82 -41.83
N GLU A 200 0.11 2.99 -42.39
CA GLU A 200 0.35 4.23 -41.64
C GLU A 200 -0.89 4.61 -40.81
N GLN A 201 -2.06 4.73 -41.43
CA GLN A 201 -3.30 5.14 -40.72
C GLN A 201 -3.76 4.12 -39.66
N TYR A 202 -3.57 2.82 -39.90
CA TYR A 202 -3.84 1.81 -38.87
C TYR A 202 -2.87 1.93 -37.70
N ASN A 203 -1.58 2.13 -37.98
CA ASN A 203 -0.56 2.28 -36.96
C ASN A 203 -0.74 3.58 -36.16
N GLU A 204 -1.11 4.70 -36.79
CA GLU A 204 -1.47 5.94 -36.07
C GLU A 204 -2.64 5.71 -35.09
N MET A 205 -3.69 4.99 -35.52
CA MET A 205 -4.81 4.63 -34.64
C MET A 205 -4.35 3.74 -33.47
N LEU A 206 -3.43 2.79 -33.71
CA LEU A 206 -2.85 1.97 -32.65
C LEU A 206 -2.03 2.79 -31.65
N MET A 207 -1.23 3.74 -32.12
CA MET A 207 -0.45 4.65 -31.26
C MET A 207 -1.38 5.50 -30.38
N GLN A 208 -2.43 6.09 -30.95
CA GLN A 208 -3.42 6.89 -30.20
C GLN A 208 -4.21 6.06 -29.15
N LEU A 209 -4.29 4.75 -29.34
CA LEU A 209 -4.98 3.83 -28.44
C LEU A 209 -4.06 3.12 -27.43
N GLY A 210 -2.75 3.42 -27.41
CA GLY A 210 -1.78 2.82 -26.48
C GLY A 210 -1.38 1.38 -26.81
N PHE A 211 -1.36 1.02 -28.10
CA PHE A 211 -0.93 -0.29 -28.60
C PHE A 211 0.47 -0.25 -29.26
N GLU A 212 1.32 0.74 -28.93
CA GLU A 212 2.63 0.98 -29.57
C GLU A 212 3.52 -0.26 -29.53
N SER A 213 3.50 -0.98 -28.41
CA SER A 213 4.25 -2.23 -28.18
C SER A 213 3.75 -3.44 -28.96
N PHE A 214 2.63 -3.31 -29.69
CA PHE A 214 2.03 -4.37 -30.52
C PHE A 214 2.04 -4.04 -32.02
N VAL A 215 2.50 -2.85 -32.42
CA VAL A 215 2.63 -2.45 -33.84
C VAL A 215 3.66 -3.33 -34.55
N HIS A 216 3.31 -3.90 -35.70
CA HIS A 216 4.25 -4.73 -36.47
C HIS A 216 5.09 -3.90 -37.46
N ASN A 217 6.34 -3.61 -37.11
CA ASN A 217 7.29 -3.01 -38.05
C ASN A 217 7.73 -4.03 -39.13
N GLN A 218 7.04 -4.04 -40.28
CA GLN A 218 7.39 -4.91 -41.42
C GLN A 218 8.80 -4.69 -41.99
N GLN A 219 9.51 -3.61 -41.61
CA GLN A 219 10.88 -3.37 -42.06
C GLN A 219 11.89 -4.40 -41.54
N ASP A 220 11.73 -4.90 -40.31
CA ASP A 220 12.68 -5.84 -39.69
C ASP A 220 12.62 -7.24 -40.34
N SER A 221 11.42 -7.64 -40.79
CA SER A 221 11.17 -8.87 -41.57
C SER A 221 12.02 -8.95 -42.84
N LYS A 222 12.37 -7.80 -43.44
CA LYS A 222 13.08 -7.71 -44.72
C LYS A 222 14.55 -8.16 -44.66
N TYR A 223 15.11 -8.29 -43.46
CA TYR A 223 16.50 -8.69 -43.20
C TYR A 223 16.64 -10.10 -42.59
N LEU A 224 15.54 -10.82 -42.35
CA LEU A 224 15.53 -12.19 -41.86
C LEU A 224 15.19 -13.16 -43.01
N LYS A 225 16.23 -13.58 -43.73
CA LYS A 225 16.22 -14.62 -44.76
C LYS A 225 17.42 -15.56 -44.59
#